data_AF-A0A8H4V1K6-F1
#
_entry.id   AF-A0A8H4V1K6-F1
#
_cell.length_a   1.000
_cell.length_b   1.000
_cell.length_c   1.000
_cell.angle_alpha   90.00
_cell.angle_beta   90.00
_cell.angle_gamma   90.00
#
_symmetry.space_group_name_H-M   'P 1'
#
loop_
_entity.id
_entity.type
_entity.pdbx_description
1 polymer ?
#
loop_
_entity_poly.entity_id
_entity_poly.type
_entity_poly.pdbx_seq_one_letter_code
_entity_poly.pdbx_strand_id
1 'polypeptide(L)'
;MVSQLCCGCLSTTGLRQTSRALLHPAPAAPQHYRQLTARTTTSLFHTSATRYANPLQKKSKSMEGAPKFRESKSARMRKPKKATVDRGRPPAVGERKALRKRIVLSNTNALEVPGMQEFSEETMVDTRIRGSVLGLPVPMIDQLRALQAFKPSQGWSLFRRPGVVLR
;
A
#
# COMPACT_ATOMS: atom_id res chain seq x y z
N MET A 1 -4.35 23.83 -28.28
CA MET A 1 -5.54 23.14 -27.75
C MET A 1 -5.39 21.67 -28.13
N VAL A 2 -4.89 20.77 -27.27
CA VAL A 2 -5.60 20.07 -26.17
C VAL A 2 -6.92 19.49 -26.71
N SER A 3 -7.19 18.18 -26.76
CA SER A 3 -6.52 16.94 -26.35
C SER A 3 -7.46 15.78 -26.74
N GLN A 4 -6.94 14.56 -26.86
CA GLN A 4 -7.50 13.29 -26.35
C GLN A 4 -7.01 12.09 -27.19
N LEU A 5 -5.78 11.66 -26.93
CA LEU A 5 -5.34 10.30 -27.28
C LEU A 5 -5.54 9.44 -26.03
N CYS A 6 -6.56 8.59 -26.06
CA CYS A 6 -6.87 7.62 -25.02
C CYS A 6 -5.82 6.50 -24.99
N CYS A 7 -5.09 6.39 -23.88
CA CYS A 7 -4.21 5.27 -23.56
C CYS A 7 -5.03 4.04 -23.14
N GLY A 8 -5.65 3.33 -24.09
CA GLY A 8 -6.58 2.23 -23.77
C GLY A 8 -6.49 0.97 -24.62
N CYS A 9 -5.52 0.82 -25.53
CA CYS A 9 -5.59 -0.23 -26.55
C CYS A 9 -4.30 -1.05 -26.78
N LEU A 10 -3.47 -1.27 -25.76
CA LEU A 10 -2.28 -2.15 -25.90
C LEU A 10 -2.10 -3.13 -24.73
N SER A 11 -3.17 -3.82 -24.34
CA SER A 11 -3.06 -4.95 -23.41
C SER A 11 -3.87 -6.16 -23.91
N THR A 12 -3.63 -6.60 -25.14
CA THR A 12 -4.01 -7.94 -25.58
C THR A 12 -3.02 -8.41 -26.65
N THR A 13 -2.58 -9.66 -26.52
CA THR A 13 -1.64 -10.43 -27.37
C THR A 13 -0.16 -10.25 -27.04
N GLY A 14 0.42 -11.27 -26.40
CA GLY A 14 1.86 -11.33 -26.12
C GLY A 14 2.29 -12.48 -25.22
N LEU A 15 1.71 -13.67 -25.40
CA LEU A 15 2.29 -14.91 -24.89
C LEU A 15 3.70 -15.07 -25.47
N ARG A 16 4.74 -14.78 -24.67
CA ARG A 16 6.09 -15.29 -24.93
C ARG A 16 6.30 -16.52 -24.08
N GLN A 17 6.14 -17.66 -24.74
CA GLN A 17 6.69 -18.95 -24.35
C GLN A 17 8.20 -18.81 -24.12
N THR A 18 8.70 -19.31 -22.98
CA THR A 18 10.11 -19.68 -22.84
C THR A 18 10.16 -21.18 -22.56
N SER A 19 10.69 -21.90 -23.54
CA SER A 19 10.89 -23.34 -23.48
C SER A 19 12.11 -23.69 -22.61
N ARG A 20 11.88 -24.59 -21.66
CA ARG A 20 12.69 -25.79 -21.32
C ARG A 20 14.19 -25.60 -21.05
N ALA A 21 14.57 -25.82 -19.79
CA ALA A 21 15.88 -26.39 -19.43
C ALA A 21 15.66 -27.57 -18.48
N LEU A 22 16.12 -28.75 -18.91
CA LEU A 22 16.11 -30.03 -18.20
C LEU A 22 17.36 -30.13 -17.31
N LEU A 23 17.23 -30.47 -16.03
CA LEU A 23 18.23 -31.26 -15.30
C LEU A 23 17.54 -32.18 -14.26
N HIS A 24 18.17 -33.34 -14.07
CA HIS A 24 17.68 -34.66 -13.65
C HIS A 24 17.22 -34.83 -12.19
N PRO A 25 16.52 -35.95 -11.85
CA PRO A 25 16.10 -36.28 -10.49
C PRO A 25 17.18 -37.06 -9.71
N ALA A 26 17.24 -36.88 -8.40
CA ALA A 26 17.99 -37.74 -7.47
C ALA A 26 17.21 -37.95 -6.16
N PRO A 27 17.40 -39.08 -5.45
CA PRO A 27 16.32 -39.77 -4.76
C PRO A 27 16.25 -39.57 -3.23
N ALA A 28 15.01 -39.73 -2.74
CA ALA A 28 14.57 -40.25 -1.44
C ALA A 28 15.32 -39.87 -0.14
N ALA A 29 14.74 -38.91 0.60
CA ALA A 29 14.78 -38.87 2.06
C ALA A 29 13.42 -38.38 2.60
N PRO A 30 12.89 -38.95 3.71
CA PRO A 30 11.52 -38.74 4.13
C PRO A 30 11.39 -37.44 4.92
N GLN A 31 10.83 -36.41 4.28
CA GLN A 31 10.45 -35.17 4.95
C GLN A 31 8.95 -35.24 5.24
N HIS A 32 8.59 -35.47 6.51
CA HIS A 32 7.29 -35.13 7.06
C HIS A 32 7.13 -33.61 7.00
N TYR A 33 6.61 -33.08 5.89
CA TYR A 33 6.12 -31.72 5.84
C TYR A 33 4.62 -31.71 5.51
N ARG A 34 3.88 -31.18 6.47
CA ARG A 34 2.45 -30.94 6.45
C ARG A 34 2.11 -30.07 5.24
N GLN A 35 1.46 -30.66 4.23
CA GLN A 35 0.94 -29.93 3.08
C GLN A 35 -0.20 -29.02 3.54
N LEU A 36 0.07 -27.72 3.70
CA LEU A 36 -0.95 -26.69 3.83
C LEU A 36 -1.43 -26.34 2.42
N THR A 37 -2.56 -26.91 2.03
CA THR A 37 -3.30 -26.55 0.82
C THR A 37 -3.75 -25.09 0.92
N ALA A 38 -3.16 -24.23 0.09
CA ALA A 38 -3.61 -22.86 -0.08
C ALA A 38 -5.02 -22.87 -0.69
N ARG A 39 -6.05 -22.67 0.14
CA ARG A 39 -7.41 -22.40 -0.33
C ARG A 39 -7.46 -20.97 -0.85
N THR A 40 -7.55 -20.84 -2.18
CA THR A 40 -7.90 -19.58 -2.85
C THR A 40 -9.30 -19.17 -2.41
N THR A 41 -9.42 -18.20 -1.51
CA THR A 41 -10.69 -17.61 -1.12
C THR A 41 -11.09 -16.57 -2.16
N THR A 42 -11.91 -16.97 -3.12
CA THR A 42 -12.61 -16.03 -4.00
C THR A 42 -13.69 -15.30 -3.19
N SER A 43 -13.63 -13.97 -3.14
CA SER A 43 -14.63 -13.13 -2.48
C SER A 43 -15.98 -13.25 -3.19
N LEU A 44 -16.99 -13.85 -2.53
CA LEU A 44 -18.37 -13.81 -2.97
C LEU A 44 -18.99 -12.45 -2.62
N PHE A 45 -18.95 -11.50 -3.55
CA PHE A 45 -19.84 -10.33 -3.49
C PHE A 45 -21.23 -10.74 -4.00
N HIS A 46 -22.03 -11.36 -3.13
CA HIS A 46 -23.46 -11.56 -3.40
C HIS A 46 -24.27 -10.58 -2.55
N THR A 47 -24.63 -9.44 -3.15
CA THR A 47 -25.65 -8.55 -2.62
C THR A 47 -27.01 -9.17 -2.91
N SER A 48 -27.68 -9.71 -1.89
CA SER A 48 -29.08 -10.15 -2.00
C SER A 48 -29.98 -8.91 -2.12
N ALA A 49 -30.46 -8.62 -3.33
CA ALA A 49 -31.47 -7.60 -3.58
C ALA A 49 -32.84 -8.05 -3.05
N THR A 50 -33.56 -7.14 -2.40
CA THR A 50 -34.88 -7.33 -1.79
C THR A 50 -35.96 -7.68 -2.83
N ARG A 51 -36.31 -8.96 -2.95
CA ARG A 51 -37.38 -9.47 -3.83
C ARG A 51 -38.80 -9.40 -3.23
N TYR A 52 -39.16 -8.33 -2.53
CA TYR A 52 -40.56 -8.12 -2.14
C TYR A 52 -40.91 -6.62 -2.13
N ALA A 53 -41.28 -6.11 -3.29
CA ALA A 53 -42.03 -4.86 -3.41
C ALA A 53 -43.35 -5.19 -4.15
N ASN A 54 -44.49 -4.98 -3.48
CA ASN A 54 -45.83 -5.28 -3.99
C ASN A 54 -46.17 -4.44 -5.23
N PRO A 55 -46.41 -5.03 -6.42
CA PRO A 55 -46.67 -4.29 -7.64
C PRO A 55 -48.17 -4.08 -7.87
N LEU A 56 -48.93 -3.53 -6.91
CA LEU A 56 -50.37 -3.27 -7.11
C LEU A 56 -50.84 -2.00 -6.40
N GLN A 57 -50.66 -0.86 -7.06
CA GLN A 57 -51.53 0.32 -6.91
C GLN A 57 -51.67 0.99 -8.28
N LYS A 58 -52.37 0.34 -9.21
CA LYS A 58 -52.91 1.02 -10.40
C LYS A 58 -54.18 1.75 -9.96
N LYS A 59 -54.08 3.06 -9.75
CA LYS A 59 -55.26 3.93 -9.62
C LYS A 59 -55.58 4.50 -11.00
N SER A 60 -56.71 4.08 -11.55
CA SER A 60 -57.29 4.59 -12.78
C SER A 60 -57.71 6.05 -12.61
N LYS A 61 -57.33 6.92 -13.54
CA LYS A 61 -58.06 8.16 -13.79
C LYS A 61 -57.86 8.67 -15.22
N SER A 62 -58.99 8.73 -15.91
CA SER A 62 -59.37 9.62 -17.02
C SER A 62 -58.79 9.42 -18.41
N MET A 63 -59.74 9.20 -19.33
CA MET A 63 -59.76 9.53 -20.75
C MET A 63 -59.31 10.97 -21.05
N GLU A 64 -58.98 11.17 -22.34
CA GLU A 64 -58.69 12.40 -23.09
C GLU A 64 -57.31 13.06 -22.89
N GLY A 65 -56.41 12.83 -23.85
CA GLY A 65 -55.18 13.60 -24.03
C GLY A 65 -54.10 12.82 -24.80
N ALA A 66 -53.87 13.20 -26.06
CA ALA A 66 -52.95 12.60 -27.03
C ALA A 66 -51.55 12.18 -26.47
N PRO A 67 -50.87 11.19 -27.08
CA PRO A 67 -49.55 10.75 -26.63
C PRO A 67 -48.53 11.88 -26.84
N LYS A 68 -48.15 12.56 -25.75
CA LYS A 68 -47.02 13.49 -25.77
C LYS A 68 -45.74 12.70 -26.07
N PHE A 69 -45.31 12.79 -27.32
CA PHE A 69 -44.00 12.35 -27.77
C PHE A 69 -42.92 12.96 -26.87
N ARG A 70 -42.22 12.10 -26.12
CA ARG A 70 -40.93 12.38 -25.46
C ARG A 70 -40.88 13.60 -24.53
N GLU A 71 -41.72 13.66 -23.51
CA GLU A 71 -41.41 14.49 -22.34
C GLU A 71 -40.47 13.67 -21.42
N SER A 72 -39.16 13.84 -21.61
CA SER A 72 -38.14 13.21 -20.78
C SER A 72 -38.39 13.56 -19.32
N LYS A 73 -38.79 12.58 -18.51
CA LYS A 73 -38.87 12.70 -17.05
C LYS A 73 -37.51 13.16 -16.53
N SER A 74 -37.34 14.46 -16.35
CA SER A 74 -36.10 15.04 -15.83
C SER A 74 -35.88 14.44 -14.44
N ALA A 75 -34.75 13.76 -14.25
CA ALA A 75 -34.36 13.23 -12.96
C ALA A 75 -34.43 14.38 -11.94
N ARG A 76 -35.34 14.28 -10.96
CA ARG A 76 -35.38 15.19 -9.81
C ARG A 76 -34.07 14.99 -9.05
N MET A 77 -33.04 15.75 -9.40
CA MET A 77 -31.78 15.76 -8.67
C MET A 77 -32.09 16.16 -7.24
N ARG A 78 -31.77 15.29 -6.28
CA ARG A 78 -31.82 15.67 -4.88
C ARG A 78 -30.89 16.85 -4.71
N LYS A 79 -31.44 17.99 -4.28
CA LYS A 79 -30.66 19.21 -4.04
C LYS A 79 -29.49 18.81 -3.13
N PRO A 80 -28.23 19.05 -3.52
CA PRO A 80 -27.11 18.75 -2.65
C PRO A 80 -27.35 19.50 -1.33
N LYS A 81 -27.40 18.76 -0.22
CA LYS A 81 -27.46 19.38 1.10
C LYS A 81 -26.26 20.34 1.18
N LYS A 82 -26.52 21.64 1.30
CA LYS A 82 -25.53 22.68 1.64
C LYS A 82 -25.07 22.51 3.09
N ALA A 83 -24.77 21.29 3.51
CA ALA A 83 -23.92 21.12 4.67
C ALA A 83 -22.55 21.58 4.19
N THR A 84 -22.19 22.80 4.58
CA THR A 84 -20.81 23.27 4.56
C THR A 84 -20.02 22.32 5.46
N VAL A 85 -19.68 21.15 4.94
CA VAL A 85 -18.74 20.26 5.58
C VAL A 85 -17.44 21.02 5.53
N ASP A 86 -16.99 21.49 6.69
CA ASP A 86 -15.71 22.15 6.83
C ASP A 86 -14.63 21.12 6.42
N ARG A 87 -14.28 21.16 5.13
CA ARG A 87 -13.17 20.39 4.59
C ARG A 87 -11.95 21.12 5.13
N GLY A 88 -11.47 20.66 6.27
CA GLY A 88 -10.32 21.24 6.96
C GLY A 88 -9.17 21.53 5.99
N ARG A 89 -8.28 22.46 6.39
CA ARG A 89 -7.26 23.05 5.53
C ARG A 89 -6.54 21.99 4.67
N PRO A 90 -6.47 22.18 3.34
CA PRO A 90 -5.72 21.27 2.49
C PRO A 90 -4.22 21.29 2.87
N PRO A 91 -3.51 20.16 2.74
CA PRO A 91 -2.12 20.07 3.12
C PRO A 91 -1.26 21.04 2.31
N ALA A 92 -0.27 21.63 2.97
CA ALA A 92 0.61 22.61 2.35
C ALA A 92 1.44 21.98 1.22
N VAL A 93 1.94 22.83 0.32
CA VAL A 93 2.82 22.39 -0.76
C VAL A 93 4.05 21.71 -0.15
N GLY A 94 4.30 20.47 -0.54
CA GLY A 94 5.42 19.67 -0.05
C GLY A 94 5.15 18.85 1.22
N GLU A 95 4.10 19.12 1.99
CA GLU A 95 3.78 18.42 3.25
C GLU A 95 3.60 16.91 3.01
N ARG A 96 2.83 16.55 1.98
CA ARG A 96 2.64 15.15 1.59
C ARG A 96 3.94 14.44 1.19
N LYS A 97 4.93 15.17 0.67
CA LYS A 97 6.23 14.60 0.30
C LYS A 97 7.11 14.47 1.54
N ALA A 98 7.13 15.49 2.39
CA ALA A 98 7.83 15.48 3.67
C ALA A 98 7.34 14.33 4.56
N LEU A 99 6.03 14.13 4.70
CA LEU A 99 5.44 13.02 5.47
C LEU A 99 5.88 11.64 4.95
N ARG A 100 5.93 11.45 3.63
CA ARG A 100 6.35 10.18 3.01
C ARG A 100 7.86 9.94 3.06
N LYS A 101 8.67 11.00 3.21
CA LYS A 101 10.14 10.94 3.20
C LYS A 101 10.76 11.23 4.56
N ARG A 102 9.96 11.50 5.60
CA ARG A 102 10.45 11.72 6.97
C ARG A 102 11.14 10.46 7.47
N ILE A 103 12.19 10.67 8.27
CA ILE A 103 13.01 9.61 8.83
C ILE A 103 13.04 9.80 10.34
N VAL A 104 12.66 8.76 11.06
CA VAL A 104 12.67 8.71 12.53
C VAL A 104 13.80 7.77 12.94
N LEU A 105 14.80 8.30 13.64
CA LEU A 105 16.03 7.57 14.00
C LEU A 105 16.09 7.12 15.47
N SER A 106 15.17 7.60 16.31
CA SER A 106 15.08 7.22 17.72
C SER A 106 13.63 6.90 18.09
N ASN A 107 13.47 5.90 18.95
CA ASN A 107 12.18 5.48 19.49
C ASN A 107 12.27 5.32 21.00
N THR A 108 11.57 6.18 21.73
CA THR A 108 11.59 6.20 23.19
C THR A 108 10.88 5.02 23.85
N ASN A 109 10.15 4.22 23.08
CA ASN A 109 9.43 3.06 23.60
C ASN A 109 10.21 1.75 23.36
N ALA A 110 11.24 1.77 22.51
CA ALA A 110 12.08 0.62 22.25
C ALA A 110 13.04 0.36 23.42
N LEU A 111 13.29 -0.91 23.69
CA LEU A 111 14.25 -1.34 24.70
C LEU A 111 15.67 -0.96 24.29
N GLU A 112 16.46 -0.53 25.28
CA GLU A 112 17.88 -0.31 25.10
C GLU A 112 18.62 -1.64 25.11
N VAL A 113 19.50 -1.83 24.13
CA VAL A 113 20.40 -2.99 24.10
C VAL A 113 21.60 -2.67 25.01
N PRO A 114 21.73 -3.33 26.17
CA PRO A 114 22.87 -3.12 27.06
C PRO A 114 24.14 -3.64 26.39
N GLY A 115 25.26 -2.94 26.60
CA GLY A 115 26.56 -3.36 26.06
C GLY A 115 26.73 -3.20 24.55
N MET A 116 25.81 -2.54 23.84
CA MET A 116 26.01 -2.25 22.42
C MET A 116 27.18 -1.28 22.23
N GLN A 117 28.24 -1.77 21.59
CA GLN A 117 29.45 -1.01 21.29
C GLN A 117 29.18 0.07 20.23
N GLU A 118 29.91 1.17 20.30
CA GLU A 118 29.83 2.28 19.36
C GLU A 118 30.68 2.03 18.11
N PHE A 119 30.22 2.52 16.97
CA PHE A 119 30.91 2.41 15.70
C PHE A 119 32.07 3.42 15.64
N SER A 120 33.29 2.90 15.57
CA SER A 120 34.53 3.68 15.45
C SER A 120 35.47 3.06 14.40
N GLU A 121 36.52 3.79 14.02
CA GLU A 121 37.52 3.31 13.05
C GLU A 121 38.24 2.06 13.56
N GLU A 122 38.58 2.02 14.85
CA GLU A 122 39.22 0.87 15.50
C GLU A 122 38.33 -0.37 15.45
N THR A 123 37.05 -0.17 15.77
CA THR A 123 36.00 -1.19 15.75
C THR A 123 35.73 -1.69 14.32
N MET A 124 35.96 -0.87 13.30
CA MET A 124 35.74 -1.28 11.91
C MET A 124 36.78 -2.28 11.41
N VAL A 125 38.02 -2.20 11.92
CA VAL A 125 39.15 -3.04 11.48
C VAL A 125 39.22 -4.36 12.26
N ASP A 126 38.63 -4.41 13.46
CA ASP A 126 38.68 -5.62 14.28
C ASP A 126 37.82 -6.75 13.69
N THR A 127 38.50 -7.79 13.20
CA THR A 127 37.88 -8.98 12.63
C THR A 127 37.03 -9.79 13.62
N ARG A 128 37.26 -9.64 14.93
CA ARG A 128 36.58 -10.43 15.97
C ARG A 128 35.12 -10.07 16.14
N ILE A 129 34.78 -8.82 15.87
CA ILE A 129 33.44 -8.27 16.04
C ILE A 129 32.63 -8.29 14.74
N ARG A 130 33.15 -8.95 13.71
CA ARG A 130 32.42 -9.18 12.46
C ARG A 130 31.14 -9.95 12.72
N GLY A 131 30.03 -9.48 12.16
CA GLY A 131 28.69 -10.01 12.41
C GLY A 131 28.00 -9.46 13.66
N SER A 132 28.66 -8.62 14.44
CA SER A 132 28.04 -7.93 15.58
C SER A 132 27.30 -6.65 15.15
N VAL A 133 26.36 -6.21 16.00
CA VAL A 133 25.62 -4.96 15.84
C VAL A 133 26.34 -3.86 16.60
N LEU A 134 26.67 -2.77 15.90
CA LEU A 134 27.31 -1.59 16.45
C LEU A 134 26.35 -0.40 16.38
N GLY A 135 26.32 0.41 17.43
CA GLY A 135 25.55 1.65 17.46
C GLY A 135 26.28 2.77 16.73
N LEU A 136 25.57 3.55 15.91
CA LEU A 136 26.18 4.72 15.28
C LEU A 136 26.34 5.85 16.31
N PRO A 137 27.53 6.51 16.38
CA PRO A 137 27.73 7.67 17.24
C PRO A 137 26.87 8.85 16.80
N VAL A 138 26.38 9.63 17.77
CA VAL A 138 25.55 10.83 17.53
C VAL A 138 26.14 11.79 16.48
N PRO A 139 27.43 12.19 16.52
CA PRO A 139 27.99 13.08 15.50
C PRO A 139 27.91 12.49 14.08
N MET A 140 28.12 11.18 13.94
CA MET A 140 28.03 10.51 12.64
C MET A 140 26.58 10.41 12.15
N ILE A 141 25.61 10.24 13.05
CA ILE A 141 24.18 10.24 12.70
C ILE A 141 23.81 11.57 12.04
N ASP A 142 24.26 12.69 12.59
CA ASP A 142 23.95 14.02 12.05
C ASP A 142 24.59 14.25 10.68
N GLN A 143 25.83 13.80 10.48
CA GLN A 143 26.50 13.82 9.18
C GLN A 143 25.75 12.98 8.14
N LEU A 144 25.40 11.73 8.48
CA LEU A 144 24.65 10.84 7.59
C LEU A 144 23.24 11.34 7.30
N ARG A 145 22.63 12.05 8.25
CA ARG A 145 21.34 12.72 8.05
C ARG A 145 21.46 13.87 7.06
N ALA A 146 22.51 14.69 7.15
CA ALA A 146 22.79 15.76 6.19
C ALA A 146 22.99 15.21 4.76
N LEU A 147 23.66 14.06 4.65
CA LEU A 147 23.88 13.36 3.37
C LEU A 147 22.67 12.55 2.87
N GLN A 148 21.53 12.59 3.58
CA GLN A 148 20.33 11.80 3.25
C GLN A 148 20.62 10.29 3.08
N ALA A 149 21.58 9.75 3.84
CA ALA A 149 21.98 8.35 3.75
C ALA A 149 20.85 7.41 4.22
N PHE A 150 20.13 7.82 5.27
CA PHE A 150 18.99 7.06 5.79
C PHE A 150 17.81 7.08 4.81
N LYS A 151 17.10 5.95 4.71
CA LYS A 151 15.90 5.80 3.88
C LYS A 151 14.69 5.42 4.75
N PRO A 152 13.46 5.87 4.40
CA PRO A 152 12.25 5.54 5.17
C PRO A 152 11.94 4.04 5.23
N SER A 153 12.38 3.26 4.24
CA SER A 153 12.10 1.81 4.15
C SER A 153 12.96 0.93 5.06
N GLN A 154 13.99 1.49 5.69
CA GLN A 154 14.98 0.72 6.46
C GLN A 154 14.53 0.39 7.90
N GLY A 155 13.48 1.02 8.42
CA GLY A 155 12.90 0.67 9.72
C GLY A 155 13.66 1.20 10.94
N TRP A 156 14.40 2.30 10.83
CA TRP A 156 15.15 2.92 11.93
C TRP A 156 14.31 3.24 13.18
N SER A 157 13.02 3.51 13.01
CA SER A 157 12.08 3.81 14.10
C SER A 157 11.77 2.63 15.01
N LEU A 158 12.23 1.42 14.69
CA LEU A 158 11.98 0.24 15.50
C LEU A 158 12.89 0.18 16.73
N PHE A 159 14.04 0.85 16.70
CA PHE A 159 15.07 0.76 17.73
C PHE A 159 15.24 2.08 18.48
N ARG A 160 15.81 2.00 19.69
CA ARG A 160 16.10 3.18 20.51
C ARG A 160 17.09 4.12 19.82
N ARG A 161 18.13 3.54 19.23
CA ARG A 161 19.23 4.21 18.52
C ARG A 161 19.57 3.43 17.24
N PRO A 162 20.03 4.08 16.17
CA PRO A 162 20.35 3.41 14.92
C PRO A 162 21.61 2.56 15.08
N GLY A 163 21.51 1.29 14.66
CA GLY A 163 22.63 0.35 14.66
C GLY A 163 22.88 -0.24 13.28
N VAL A 164 24.12 -0.61 13.03
CA VAL A 164 24.59 -1.25 11.78
C VAL A 164 25.29 -2.56 12.11
N VAL A 165 25.23 -3.51 11.18
CA VAL A 165 25.93 -4.79 11.31
C VAL A 165 27.25 -4.70 10.58
N LEU A 166 28.36 -5.01 11.27
CA LEU A 166 29.67 -5.13 10.64
C LEU A 166 29.68 -6.41 9.77
N ARG A 167 30.00 -6.29 8.48
CA ARG A 167 29.96 -7.39 7.51
C ARG A 167 31.33 -7.81 7.03
#